data_AF-A0A9P8HAI1-F1
#
_entry.id   AF-A0A9P8HAI1-F1
#
_cell.length_a   1.000
_cell.length_b   1.000
_cell.length_c   1.000
_cell.angle_alpha   90.00
_cell.angle_beta   90.00
_cell.angle_gamma   90.00
#
_symmetry.space_group_name_H-M   'P 1'
#
loop_
_entity.id
_entity.type
_entity.pdbx_description
1 polymer ?
#
loop_
_entity_poly.entity_id
_entity_poly.type
_entity_poly.pdbx_seq_one_letter_code
_entity_poly.pdbx_strand_id
1 'polypeptide(L)'
;MAGSFPWSHLIRFEKNGVIYYGNAVFAPGQVPGQITQLAKSGELQAQVIKGDPLSPDATLTTEYLQVEKLLCPLTHDQVPIIRCVGLNYMQHIKEGGRTPPPYPSLFIKPNTCLAAFDADIKIPFIAQETLDYEGELTIVIGKDAIDIPEERALDYIAGYVSSNDISCRIWQRDPKYAGNVPQ
;
A
#
# COMPACT_ATOMS: atom_id res chain seq x y z
N MET A 1 -3.24 -24.14 3.83
CA MET A 1 -2.29 -23.23 4.48
C MET A 1 -1.72 -22.35 3.39
N ALA A 2 -2.15 -21.09 3.33
CA ALA A 2 -1.60 -20.07 2.42
C ALA A 2 -0.07 -20.15 2.47
N GLY A 3 0.59 -20.29 1.31
CA GLY A 3 2.05 -20.28 1.23
C GLY A 3 2.59 -19.07 1.99
N SER A 4 3.18 -19.32 3.16
CA SER A 4 3.46 -18.29 4.15
C SER A 4 4.77 -17.61 3.80
N PHE A 5 4.71 -16.32 3.51
CA PHE A 5 5.91 -15.49 3.52
C PHE A 5 6.64 -15.68 4.86
N PRO A 6 7.98 -15.61 4.89
CA PRO A 6 8.73 -15.85 6.12
C PRO A 6 8.59 -14.70 7.13
N TRP A 7 7.89 -13.63 6.77
CA TRP A 7 7.71 -12.41 7.54
C TRP A 7 6.24 -12.16 7.86
N SER A 8 5.99 -11.35 8.89
CA SER A 8 4.65 -10.90 9.30
C SER A 8 4.47 -9.39 9.12
N HIS A 9 5.55 -8.62 9.22
CA HIS A 9 5.53 -7.17 9.14
C HIS A 9 6.65 -6.71 8.21
N LEU A 10 6.45 -6.88 6.91
CA LEU A 10 7.43 -6.46 5.91
C LEU A 10 7.65 -4.95 5.96
N ILE A 11 8.90 -4.56 6.10
CA ILE A 11 9.35 -3.18 5.90
C ILE A 11 10.52 -3.16 4.91
N ARG A 12 10.68 -2.02 4.25
CA ARG A 12 11.87 -1.68 3.51
C ARG A 12 12.51 -0.47 4.17
N PHE A 13 13.81 -0.54 4.43
CA PHE A 13 14.49 0.47 5.22
C PHE A 13 15.93 0.68 4.80
N GLU A 14 16.52 1.80 5.22
CA GLU A 14 17.93 2.12 5.06
C GLU A 14 18.65 1.98 6.41
N LYS A 15 19.90 1.48 6.36
CA LYS A 15 20.86 1.47 7.46
C LYS A 15 22.26 1.71 6.88
N ASN A 16 22.95 2.76 7.35
CA ASN A 16 24.28 3.15 6.88
C ASN A 16 24.36 3.32 5.35
N GLY A 17 23.31 3.85 4.71
CA GLY A 17 23.25 4.03 3.25
C GLY A 17 22.96 2.76 2.44
N VAL A 18 22.74 1.61 3.10
CA VAL A 18 22.36 0.35 2.47
C VAL A 18 20.87 0.08 2.69
N ILE A 19 20.19 -0.37 1.65
CA ILE A 19 18.75 -0.65 1.68
C ILE A 19 18.52 -2.14 1.93
N TYR A 20 17.61 -2.44 2.85
CA TYR A 20 17.24 -3.79 3.26
C TYR A 20 15.72 -3.98 3.19
N TYR A 21 15.31 -5.23 3.00
CA TYR A 21 14.00 -5.69 3.44
C TYR A 21 14.16 -6.33 4.82
N GLY A 22 13.15 -6.16 5.67
CA GLY A 22 13.14 -6.79 6.99
C GLY A 22 11.74 -7.10 7.48
N ASN A 23 11.67 -8.04 8.41
CA ASN A 23 10.50 -8.24 9.25
C ASN A 23 10.65 -7.36 10.49
N ALA A 24 9.77 -6.38 10.67
CA ALA A 24 9.78 -5.51 11.84
C ALA A 24 9.57 -6.33 13.13
N VAL A 25 10.34 -5.98 14.16
CA VAL A 25 10.36 -6.66 15.46
C VAL A 25 9.97 -5.65 16.53
N PHE A 26 9.11 -6.07 17.45
CA PHE A 26 8.53 -5.22 18.49
C PHE A 26 8.97 -5.71 19.87
N ALA A 27 9.52 -4.80 20.67
CA ALA A 27 9.79 -5.05 22.08
C ALA A 27 8.48 -5.20 22.88
N PRO A 28 8.50 -5.78 24.10
CA PRO A 28 7.31 -5.87 24.94
C PRO A 28 6.62 -4.51 25.12
N GLY A 29 5.32 -4.45 24.80
CA GLY A 29 4.51 -3.22 24.87
C GLY A 29 4.48 -2.38 23.59
N GLN A 30 5.34 -2.67 22.60
CA GLN A 30 5.26 -2.08 21.27
C GLN A 30 4.28 -2.86 20.38
N VAL A 31 3.61 -2.16 19.46
CA VAL A 31 2.64 -2.77 18.54
C VAL A 31 2.90 -2.38 17.08
N PRO A 32 2.44 -3.17 16.10
CA PRO A 32 2.62 -2.89 14.67
C PRO A 32 2.15 -1.51 14.22
N GLY A 33 1.09 -0.97 14.83
CA GLY A 33 0.58 0.38 14.54
C GLY A 33 1.57 1.51 14.86
N GLN A 34 2.70 1.21 15.52
CA GLN A 34 3.72 2.19 15.92
C GLN A 34 4.97 2.16 15.03
N ILE A 35 5.03 1.36 13.95
CA ILE A 35 6.23 1.24 13.08
C ILE A 35 6.84 2.61 12.73
N THR A 36 6.02 3.56 12.28
CA THR A 36 6.49 4.91 11.92
C THR A 36 7.08 5.66 13.11
N GLN A 37 6.42 5.60 14.27
CA GLN A 37 6.89 6.28 15.49
C GLN A 37 8.21 5.68 15.97
N LEU A 38 8.30 4.34 16.01
CA LEU A 38 9.48 3.61 16.45
C LEU A 38 10.68 3.83 15.51
N ALA A 39 10.44 3.93 14.20
CA ALA A 39 11.50 4.28 13.27
C ALA A 39 12.00 5.71 13.50
N LYS A 40 11.09 6.67 13.71
CA LYS A 40 11.44 8.08 13.97
C LYS A 40 12.18 8.26 15.30
N SER A 41 11.90 7.45 16.31
CA SER A 41 12.63 7.46 17.59
C SER A 41 13.92 6.63 17.59
N GLY A 42 14.20 5.89 16.50
CA GLY A 42 15.35 4.99 16.41
C GLY A 42 15.21 3.69 17.22
N GLU A 43 14.01 3.37 17.70
CA GLU A 43 13.73 2.18 18.51
C GLU A 43 13.33 0.96 17.67
N LEU A 44 12.96 1.17 16.40
CA LEU A 44 12.54 0.07 15.52
C LEU A 44 13.73 -0.81 15.12
N GLN A 45 13.57 -2.11 15.32
CA GLN A 45 14.48 -3.15 14.85
C GLN A 45 13.79 -3.98 13.77
N ALA A 46 14.58 -4.55 12.86
CA ALA A 46 14.08 -5.50 11.88
C ALA A 46 15.04 -6.68 11.70
N GLN A 47 14.47 -7.87 11.60
CA GLN A 47 15.20 -9.06 11.17
C GLN A 47 15.34 -9.01 9.65
N VAL A 48 16.57 -9.05 9.15
CA VAL A 48 16.85 -8.87 7.72
C VAL A 48 16.30 -10.05 6.91
N ILE A 49 15.64 -9.73 5.80
CA ILE A 49 15.15 -10.68 4.80
C ILE A 49 16.16 -10.77 3.66
N LYS A 50 16.50 -11.99 3.26
CA LYS A 50 17.32 -12.29 2.07
C LYS A 50 16.42 -12.68 0.90
N GLY A 51 16.62 -12.04 -0.26
CA GLY A 51 15.85 -12.26 -1.49
C GLY A 51 14.78 -11.19 -1.71
N ASP A 52 13.97 -11.37 -2.76
CA ASP A 52 12.75 -10.58 -2.97
C ASP A 52 11.72 -10.95 -1.89
N PRO A 53 11.22 -10.02 -1.06
CA PRO A 53 10.27 -10.35 -0.01
C PRO A 53 8.93 -10.91 -0.52
N LEU A 54 8.59 -10.70 -1.79
CA LEU A 54 7.39 -11.25 -2.43
C LEU A 54 7.64 -12.60 -3.13
N SER A 55 8.88 -13.10 -3.13
CA SER A 55 9.21 -14.43 -3.65
C SER A 55 8.97 -15.51 -2.58
N PRO A 56 8.52 -16.71 -2.97
CA PRO A 56 8.46 -17.86 -2.06
C PRO A 56 9.84 -18.30 -1.55
N ASP A 57 10.93 -17.90 -2.21
CA ASP A 57 12.31 -18.22 -1.81
C ASP A 57 12.88 -17.22 -0.79
N ALA A 58 12.12 -16.22 -0.39
CA ALA A 58 12.52 -15.27 0.65
C ALA A 58 12.82 -16.01 1.97
N THR A 59 13.86 -15.58 2.68
CA THR A 59 14.23 -16.18 3.97
C THR A 59 14.56 -15.11 4.99
N LEU A 60 14.20 -15.35 6.25
CA LEU A 60 14.71 -14.56 7.37
C LEU A 60 16.15 -14.97 7.67
N THR A 61 17.03 -14.00 7.80
CA THR A 61 18.41 -14.21 8.23
C THR A 61 18.50 -14.19 9.76
N THR A 62 19.68 -14.46 10.31
CA THR A 62 19.95 -14.28 11.75
C THR A 62 20.33 -12.85 12.11
N GLU A 63 20.37 -11.93 11.15
CA GLU A 63 20.80 -10.55 11.33
C GLU A 63 19.62 -9.66 11.74
N TYR A 64 19.85 -8.82 12.75
CA TYR A 64 18.91 -7.81 13.22
C TYR A 64 19.57 -6.44 13.10
N LEU A 65 18.87 -5.51 12.48
CA LEU A 65 19.35 -4.15 12.26
C LEU A 65 18.36 -3.13 12.82
N GLN A 66 18.91 -2.05 13.37
CA GLN A 66 18.15 -0.84 13.66
C GLN A 66 17.72 -0.19 12.35
N VAL A 67 16.46 0.22 12.29
CA VAL A 67 15.90 0.96 11.17
C VAL A 67 16.26 2.45 11.33
N GLU A 68 17.06 3.01 10.42
CA GLU A 68 17.37 4.45 10.43
C GLU A 68 16.36 5.27 9.64
N LYS A 69 15.90 4.72 8.50
CA LYS A 69 14.93 5.38 7.63
C LYS A 69 13.99 4.36 7.02
N LEU A 70 12.69 4.55 7.23
CA LEU A 70 11.67 3.78 6.52
C LEU A 70 11.55 4.26 5.08
N LEU A 71 11.28 3.31 4.19
CA LEU A 71 11.02 3.53 2.78
C LEU A 71 9.64 2.98 2.43
N CYS A 72 9.15 3.26 1.23
CA CYS A 72 7.98 2.56 0.72
C CYS A 72 8.26 1.05 0.75
N PRO A 73 7.35 0.22 1.31
CA PRO A 73 7.61 -1.19 1.55
C PRO A 73 7.87 -1.99 0.27
N LEU A 74 7.36 -1.50 -0.87
CA LEU A 74 7.60 -2.07 -2.19
C LEU A 74 8.23 -1.01 -3.11
N THR A 75 9.03 -1.50 -4.07
CA THR A 75 9.60 -0.66 -5.13
C THR A 75 8.60 -0.48 -6.28
N HIS A 76 8.87 0.48 -7.18
CA HIS A 76 8.05 0.67 -8.38
C HIS A 76 8.02 -0.57 -9.27
N ASP A 77 9.14 -1.29 -9.37
CA ASP A 77 9.25 -2.51 -10.19
C ASP A 77 8.43 -3.68 -9.61
N GLN A 78 8.29 -3.74 -8.28
CA GLN A 78 7.45 -4.73 -7.60
C GLN A 78 5.95 -4.39 -7.68
N VAL A 79 5.60 -3.17 -8.07
CA VAL A 79 4.20 -2.73 -8.18
C VAL A 79 3.94 -2.32 -9.63
N PRO A 80 3.76 -3.27 -10.56
CA PRO A 80 3.55 -2.94 -11.97
C PRO A 80 2.20 -2.23 -12.21
N ILE A 81 1.21 -2.41 -11.32
CA ILE A 81 -0.12 -1.86 -11.46
C ILE A 81 -0.77 -1.63 -10.09
N ILE A 82 -1.56 -0.56 -9.97
CA ILE A 82 -2.41 -0.29 -8.81
C ILE A 82 -3.85 -0.33 -9.29
N ARG A 83 -4.66 -1.23 -8.72
CA ARG A 83 -6.09 -1.34 -9.01
C ARG A 83 -6.87 -0.79 -7.82
N CYS A 84 -7.68 0.22 -8.06
CA CYS A 84 -8.50 0.86 -7.04
C CYS A 84 -9.96 0.43 -7.18
N VAL A 85 -10.69 0.49 -6.07
CA VAL A 85 -12.13 0.20 -6.02
C VAL A 85 -12.87 1.44 -5.56
N GLY A 86 -13.76 1.97 -6.40
CA GLY A 86 -14.64 3.08 -6.03
C GLY A 86 -15.88 2.60 -5.28
N LEU A 87 -16.45 3.47 -4.43
CA LEU A 87 -17.73 3.26 -3.75
C LEU A 87 -17.81 1.97 -2.92
N ASN A 88 -16.77 1.68 -2.12
CA ASN A 88 -16.66 0.41 -1.38
C ASN A 88 -16.90 0.52 0.14
N TYR A 89 -17.34 1.69 0.62
CA TYR A 89 -17.75 1.89 2.02
C TYR A 89 -19.23 2.28 2.09
N MET A 90 -20.06 1.39 2.64
CA MET A 90 -21.52 1.58 2.71
C MET A 90 -21.96 2.89 3.38
N GLN A 91 -21.22 3.35 4.39
CA GLN A 91 -21.48 4.61 5.07
C GLN A 91 -21.30 5.80 4.10
N HIS A 92 -20.20 5.80 3.33
CA HIS A 92 -19.91 6.81 2.32
C HIS A 92 -20.91 6.78 1.15
N ILE A 93 -21.36 5.60 0.73
CA ILE A 93 -22.38 5.42 -0.31
C ILE A 93 -23.72 6.06 0.10
N LYS A 94 -24.12 5.86 1.36
CA LYS A 94 -25.35 6.44 1.92
C LYS A 94 -25.26 7.96 2.07
N GLU A 95 -24.12 8.49 2.48
CA GLU A 95 -23.88 9.94 2.60
C GLU A 95 -23.93 10.67 1.25
N GLY A 96 -23.49 10.01 0.17
CA GLY A 96 -23.56 10.54 -1.20
C GLY A 96 -24.90 10.31 -1.91
N GLY A 97 -25.89 9.67 -1.27
CA GLY A 97 -27.19 9.36 -1.88
C GLY A 97 -27.11 8.37 -3.06
N ARG A 98 -26.07 7.54 -3.12
CA ARG A 98 -25.84 6.58 -4.20
C ARG A 98 -26.32 5.19 -3.83
N THR A 99 -26.66 4.37 -4.82
CA THR A 99 -26.82 2.92 -4.64
C THR A 99 -25.50 2.22 -4.96
N PRO A 100 -25.07 1.22 -4.16
CA PRO A 100 -23.88 0.46 -4.50
C PRO A 100 -24.11 -0.24 -5.86
N PRO A 101 -23.11 -0.23 -6.76
CA PRO A 101 -23.23 -0.95 -8.03
C PRO A 101 -23.32 -2.47 -7.77
N PRO A 102 -23.94 -3.24 -8.69
CA PRO A 102 -24.04 -4.70 -8.54
C PRO A 102 -22.67 -5.40 -8.65
N TYR A 103 -21.66 -4.71 -9.17
CA TYR A 103 -20.29 -5.17 -9.30
C TYR A 103 -19.32 -4.05 -8.88
N PRO A 104 -18.11 -4.37 -8.37
CA PRO A 104 -17.13 -3.35 -8.00
C PRO A 104 -16.78 -2.42 -9.16
N SER A 105 -16.72 -1.10 -8.88
CA SER A 105 -16.23 -0.11 -9.84
C SER A 105 -14.71 -0.07 -9.75
N LEU A 106 -14.02 -0.45 -10.84
CA LEU A 106 -12.57 -0.57 -10.87
C LEU A 106 -11.95 0.51 -11.76
N PHE A 107 -10.80 1.00 -11.31
CA PHE A 107 -9.93 1.86 -12.11
C PHE A 107 -8.46 1.59 -11.78
N ILE A 108 -7.57 2.15 -12.59
CA ILE A 108 -6.13 1.94 -12.45
C ILE A 108 -5.46 3.28 -12.18
N LYS A 109 -4.51 3.27 -11.24
CA LYS A 109 -3.49 4.32 -11.15
C LYS A 109 -2.16 3.76 -11.68
N PRO A 110 -1.41 4.55 -12.46
CA PRO A 110 -0.10 4.12 -12.93
C PRO A 110 0.86 3.98 -11.75
N ASN A 111 1.77 3.02 -11.80
CA ASN A 111 2.76 2.80 -10.73
C ASN A 111 3.64 4.04 -10.47
N THR A 112 3.81 4.91 -11.46
CA THR A 112 4.51 6.19 -11.34
C THR A 112 3.87 7.15 -10.33
N CYS A 113 2.63 6.91 -9.88
CA CYS A 113 2.01 7.70 -8.83
C CYS A 113 2.45 7.29 -7.40
N LEU A 114 3.20 6.19 -7.23
CA LEU A 114 3.69 5.77 -5.93
C LEU A 114 4.70 6.77 -5.37
N ALA A 115 4.33 7.38 -4.25
CA ALA A 115 5.21 8.26 -3.49
C ALA A 115 6.17 7.46 -2.60
N ALA A 116 7.31 8.09 -2.26
CA ALA A 116 8.17 7.57 -1.20
C ALA A 116 7.49 7.74 0.16
N PHE A 117 7.90 6.93 1.13
CA PHE A 117 7.41 7.03 2.50
C PHE A 117 7.72 8.41 3.09
N ASP A 118 6.71 9.03 3.73
CA ASP A 118 6.78 10.34 4.38
C ASP A 118 7.23 11.48 3.44
N ALA A 119 7.07 11.30 2.13
CA ALA A 119 7.44 12.30 1.14
C ALA A 119 6.29 13.28 0.84
N ASP A 120 6.65 14.54 0.60
CA ASP A 120 5.71 15.54 0.11
C ASP A 120 5.16 15.14 -1.26
N ILE A 121 3.84 15.26 -1.41
CA ILE A 121 3.17 15.03 -2.69
C ILE A 121 3.18 16.32 -3.49
N LYS A 122 3.80 16.28 -4.67
CA LYS A 122 3.83 17.43 -5.58
C LYS A 122 2.47 17.58 -6.27
N ILE A 123 1.74 18.63 -5.92
CA ILE A 123 0.42 18.91 -6.49
C ILE A 123 0.55 19.90 -7.65
N PRO A 124 0.21 19.51 -8.88
CA PRO A 124 0.27 20.40 -10.03
C PRO A 124 -0.78 21.50 -9.92
N PHE A 125 -0.50 22.68 -10.48
CA PHE A 125 -1.38 23.85 -10.40
C PHE A 125 -2.83 23.55 -10.80
N ILE A 126 -3.02 22.77 -11.88
CA ILE A 126 -4.34 22.37 -12.40
C ILE A 126 -5.18 21.52 -11.42
N ALA A 127 -4.57 21.03 -10.34
CA ALA A 127 -5.21 20.14 -9.37
C ALA A 127 -5.38 20.76 -7.98
N GLN A 128 -4.81 21.94 -7.73
CA GLN A 128 -4.75 22.53 -6.37
C GLN A 128 -6.11 22.89 -5.80
N GLU A 129 -7.06 23.32 -6.63
CA GLU A 129 -8.38 23.79 -6.16
C GLU A 129 -9.29 22.67 -5.66
N THR A 130 -9.15 21.47 -6.20
CA THR A 130 -10.05 20.34 -5.91
C THR A 130 -9.29 19.08 -5.55
N LEU A 131 -8.12 19.24 -4.93
CA LEU A 131 -7.36 18.13 -4.40
C LEU A 131 -8.10 17.50 -3.22
N ASP A 132 -8.13 16.19 -3.18
CA ASP A 132 -8.74 15.44 -2.10
C ASP A 132 -7.91 14.21 -1.73
N TYR A 133 -8.03 13.80 -0.47
CA TYR A 133 -7.36 12.62 0.08
C TYR A 133 -8.37 11.51 0.35
N GLU A 134 -7.95 10.25 0.17
CA GLU A 134 -8.79 9.07 0.41
C GLU A 134 -7.90 8.03 1.10
N GLY A 135 -8.06 7.90 2.42
CA GLY A 135 -7.31 6.91 3.20
C GLY A 135 -7.84 5.51 2.96
N GLU A 136 -7.03 4.62 2.40
CA GLU A 136 -7.47 3.31 1.92
C GLU A 136 -6.63 2.17 2.51
N LEU A 137 -7.31 1.05 2.83
CA LEU A 137 -6.67 -0.24 3.06
C LEU A 137 -6.28 -0.83 1.70
N THR A 138 -4.98 -0.89 1.42
CA THR A 138 -4.46 -1.49 0.19
C THR A 138 -4.05 -2.94 0.43
N ILE A 139 -4.46 -3.81 -0.49
CA ILE A 139 -4.12 -5.23 -0.51
C ILE A 139 -2.89 -5.42 -1.41
N VAL A 140 -1.86 -6.09 -0.89
CA VAL A 140 -0.71 -6.50 -1.68
C VAL A 140 -0.92 -7.94 -2.14
N ILE A 141 -0.99 -8.15 -3.45
CA ILE A 141 -1.09 -9.48 -4.05
C ILE A 141 0.31 -10.11 -4.08
N GLY A 142 0.42 -11.33 -3.56
CA GLY A 142 1.68 -12.06 -3.43
C GLY A 142 1.90 -13.16 -4.47
N LYS A 143 0.87 -13.50 -5.24
CA LYS A 143 0.89 -14.61 -6.22
C LYS A 143 0.05 -14.25 -7.43
N ASP A 144 0.47 -14.73 -8.59
CA ASP A 144 -0.33 -14.63 -9.81
C ASP A 144 -1.68 -15.32 -9.63
N ALA A 145 -2.75 -14.65 -10.08
CA ALA A 145 -4.12 -15.05 -9.81
C ALA A 145 -5.00 -14.87 -11.04
N ILE A 146 -5.78 -15.90 -11.38
CA ILE A 146 -6.85 -15.85 -12.38
C ILE A 146 -7.98 -16.78 -11.94
N ASP A 147 -9.23 -16.33 -12.02
CA ASP A 147 -10.43 -17.08 -11.66
C ASP A 147 -10.36 -17.75 -10.27
N ILE A 148 -9.89 -16.98 -9.27
CA ILE A 148 -9.75 -17.46 -7.90
C ILE A 148 -11.13 -17.50 -7.23
N PRO A 149 -11.56 -18.65 -6.70
CA PRO A 149 -12.80 -18.72 -5.94
C PRO A 149 -12.65 -17.98 -4.60
N GLU A 150 -13.74 -17.39 -4.12
CA GLU A 150 -13.76 -16.48 -2.96
C GLU A 150 -13.09 -17.08 -1.73
N GLU A 151 -13.36 -18.36 -1.44
CA GLU A 151 -12.81 -19.08 -0.30
C GLU A 151 -11.29 -19.24 -0.32
N ARG A 152 -10.64 -19.01 -1.47
CA ARG A 152 -9.18 -19.04 -1.62
C ARG A 152 -8.56 -17.66 -1.80
N ALA A 153 -9.35 -16.58 -1.82
CA ALA A 153 -8.83 -15.23 -2.11
C ALA A 153 -7.68 -14.82 -1.17
N LEU A 154 -7.80 -15.13 0.13
CA LEU A 154 -6.78 -14.79 1.13
C LEU A 154 -5.46 -15.54 0.93
N ASP A 155 -5.45 -16.69 0.25
CA ASP A 155 -4.22 -17.45 -0.01
C ASP A 155 -3.27 -16.74 -1.00
N TYR A 156 -3.77 -15.74 -1.73
CA TYR A 156 -3.05 -14.94 -2.73
C TYR A 156 -2.60 -13.57 -2.21
N ILE A 157 -2.98 -13.20 -0.98
CA ILE A 157 -2.61 -11.92 -0.37
C ILE A 157 -1.27 -12.08 0.34
N ALA A 158 -0.30 -11.22 0.03
CA ALA A 158 0.95 -11.12 0.77
C ALA A 158 0.80 -10.34 2.07
N GLY A 159 -0.01 -9.28 2.03
CA GLY A 159 -0.27 -8.46 3.20
C GLY A 159 -1.13 -7.26 2.87
N TYR A 160 -1.18 -6.34 3.83
CA TYR A 160 -1.97 -5.12 3.75
C TYR A 160 -1.10 -3.93 4.10
N VAL A 161 -1.36 -2.79 3.46
CA VAL A 161 -0.67 -1.53 3.71
C VAL A 161 -1.68 -0.39 3.70
N SER A 162 -1.41 0.68 4.46
CA SER A 162 -2.19 1.91 4.33
C SER A 162 -1.75 2.68 3.08
N SER A 163 -2.70 3.36 2.45
CA SER A 163 -2.44 4.16 1.24
C SER A 163 -3.34 5.39 1.23
N ASN A 164 -3.00 6.35 0.37
CA ASN A 164 -3.80 7.53 0.13
C ASN A 164 -4.10 7.63 -1.38
N ASP A 165 -5.34 7.39 -1.78
CA ASP A 165 -5.79 7.58 -3.17
C ASP A 165 -6.06 9.07 -3.44
N ILE A 166 -4.96 9.80 -3.63
CA ILE A 166 -5.03 11.24 -3.89
C ILE A 166 -5.69 11.47 -5.24
N SER A 167 -6.73 12.30 -5.21
CA SER A 167 -7.67 12.50 -6.30
C SER A 167 -7.84 13.98 -6.61
N CYS A 168 -7.94 14.33 -7.89
CA CYS A 168 -8.34 15.67 -8.29
C CYS A 168 -9.79 15.66 -8.77
N ARG A 169 -10.70 16.19 -7.93
CA ARG A 169 -12.14 15.99 -8.10
C ARG A 169 -12.71 16.65 -9.34
N ILE A 170 -12.17 17.79 -9.78
CA ILE A 170 -12.63 18.46 -11.01
C ILE A 170 -12.36 17.59 -12.24
N TRP A 171 -11.16 17.01 -12.33
CA TRP A 171 -10.78 16.11 -13.43
C TRP A 171 -11.41 14.72 -13.33
N GLN A 172 -11.89 14.34 -12.14
CA GLN A 172 -12.62 13.09 -11.93
C GLN A 172 -14.09 13.23 -12.29
N ARG A 173 -14.76 14.30 -11.84
CA ARG A 173 -16.24 14.37 -11.77
C ARG A 173 -16.87 15.40 -12.71
N ASP A 174 -16.18 16.47 -13.06
CA ASP A 174 -16.77 17.54 -13.87
C ASP A 174 -16.71 17.16 -15.36
N PRO A 175 -17.85 16.97 -16.04
CA PRO A 175 -17.87 16.58 -17.45
C PRO A 175 -17.16 17.55 -18.39
N LYS A 176 -17.02 18.82 -17.99
CA LYS A 176 -16.27 19.82 -18.75
C LYS A 176 -14.79 19.49 -18.84
N TYR A 177 -14.24 18.79 -17.84
CA TYR A 177 -12.83 18.42 -17.75
C TYR A 177 -12.60 16.92 -17.99
N ALA A 178 -13.45 16.08 -17.43
CA ALA A 178 -13.37 14.61 -17.50
C ALA A 178 -13.97 14.03 -18.80
N GLY A 179 -14.76 14.82 -19.52
CA GLY A 179 -15.55 14.35 -20.67
C GLY A 179 -16.87 13.70 -20.26
N ASN A 180 -17.49 12.98 -21.20
CA ASN A 180 -18.89 12.54 -21.07
C ASN A 180 -19.09 11.34 -20.12
N VAL A 181 -18.01 10.70 -19.66
CA VAL A 181 -18.05 9.57 -18.73
C VAL A 181 -17.06 9.86 -17.58
N PRO A 182 -17.45 10.73 -16.64
CA PRO A 182 -16.63 11.00 -15.46
C PRO A 182 -16.46 9.72 -14.62
N GLN A 183 -15.36 9.69 -13.88
CA GLN A 183 -14.97 8.57 -13.03
C GLN A 183 -15.54 8.70 -11.61
#